data_AF-H3H9X0-F1
#
_entry.id   AF-H3H9X0-F1
#
_cell.length_a   1.000
_cell.length_b   1.000
_cell.length_c   1.000
_cell.angle_alpha   90.00
_cell.angle_beta   90.00
_cell.angle_gamma   90.00
#
_symmetry.space_group_name_H-M   'P 1'
#
loop_
_entity.id
_entity.type
_entity.pdbx_description
1 polymer ?
#
loop_
_entity_poly.entity_id
_entity_poly.type
_entity_poly.pdbx_seq_one_letter_code
_entity_poly.pdbx_strand_id
1 'polypeptide(L)'
;MGIHVAVADWLKQLSIRSPELISRTKTDLKTRFEMTDSGKCAFVLGIELVDGPDGSVTMCQRRYVDDILKRFAMDECKAVVSPVDMSTRLVPSDAATKLLVR
;
A
#
# COMPACT_ATOMS: atom_id res chain seq x y z
N MET A 1 -1.09 8.09 29.78
CA MET A 1 -1.55 7.32 28.60
C MET A 1 -1.60 8.24 27.39
N GLY A 2 -0.45 8.67 26.84
CA GLY A 2 -0.46 9.80 25.89
C GLY A 2 0.73 9.94 24.94
N ILE A 3 1.67 8.99 24.87
CA ILE A 3 2.84 9.11 23.96
C ILE A 3 3.09 7.82 23.14
N HIS A 4 2.55 6.67 23.53
CA HIS A 4 2.83 5.39 22.85
C HIS A 4 2.23 5.23 21.43
N VAL A 5 1.36 6.14 20.97
CA VAL A 5 0.60 5.93 19.71
C VAL A 5 1.06 6.82 18.54
N ALA A 6 1.83 7.89 18.77
CA ALA A 6 2.18 8.83 17.70
C ALA A 6 3.35 8.38 16.81
N VAL A 7 4.31 7.61 17.34
CA VAL A 7 5.52 7.22 16.60
C VAL A 7 5.22 6.13 15.55
N ALA A 8 4.28 5.23 15.86
CA ALA A 8 3.91 4.14 14.97
C ALA A 8 3.16 4.61 13.71
N ASP A 9 2.42 5.72 13.79
CA ASP A 9 1.64 6.23 12.67
C ASP A 9 2.50 7.00 11.66
N TRP A 10 3.54 7.70 12.13
CA TRP A 10 4.52 8.39 11.29
C TRP A 10 5.38 7.44 10.45
N LEU A 11 5.66 6.23 10.95
CA LEU A 11 6.51 5.24 10.29
C LEU A 11 5.83 4.55 9.09
N LYS A 12 4.49 4.51 9.03
CA LYS A 12 3.77 3.81 7.94
C LYS A 12 4.01 4.46 6.57
N GLN A 13 4.21 5.78 6.50
CA GLN A 13 4.48 6.47 5.23
C GLN A 13 5.91 6.25 4.69
N LEU A 14 6.87 5.88 5.55
CA LEU A 14 8.26 5.61 5.15
C LEU A 14 8.48 4.18 4.62
N SER A 15 7.51 3.28 4.80
CA SER A 15 7.60 1.87 4.38
C SER A 15 7.81 1.66 2.87
N ILE A 16 7.71 2.73 2.04
CA ILE A 16 7.72 2.65 0.58
C ILE A 16 9.14 2.83 -0.03
N ARG A 17 10.15 3.31 0.73
CA ARG A 17 11.40 3.81 0.11
C ARG A 17 12.59 2.85 0.05
N SER A 18 13.03 2.21 1.13
CA SER A 18 14.08 1.18 1.07
C SER A 18 14.26 0.40 2.39
N PRO A 19 14.66 -0.88 2.34
CA PRO A 19 14.87 -1.71 3.53
C PRO A 19 16.00 -1.22 4.44
N GLU A 20 17.06 -0.65 3.87
CA GLU A 20 18.20 -0.09 4.62
C GLU A 20 17.79 1.16 5.42
N LEU A 21 16.98 2.03 4.80
CA LEU A 21 16.48 3.24 5.45
C LEU A 21 15.50 2.87 6.57
N ILE A 22 14.63 1.87 6.36
CA ILE A 22 13.73 1.33 7.38
C ILE A 22 14.53 0.83 8.59
N SER A 23 15.60 0.06 8.37
CA SER A 23 16.42 -0.47 9.46
C SER A 23 17.11 0.63 10.27
N ARG A 24 17.69 1.63 9.59
CA ARG A 24 18.31 2.80 10.23
C ARG A 24 17.29 3.60 11.03
N THR A 25 16.14 3.94 10.44
CA THR A 25 15.09 4.70 11.11
C THR A 25 14.49 3.94 12.30
N LYS A 26 14.29 2.62 12.18
CA LYS A 26 13.86 1.78 13.32
C LYS A 26 14.88 1.80 14.46
N THR A 27 16.17 1.73 14.13
CA THR A 27 17.26 1.76 15.13
C THR A 27 17.29 3.11 15.84
N ASP A 28 17.27 4.21 15.08
CA ASP A 28 17.28 5.56 15.63
C ASP A 28 16.06 5.80 16.55
N LEU A 29 14.87 5.34 16.15
CA LEU A 29 13.66 5.49 16.96
C LEU A 29 13.69 4.64 18.23
N LYS A 30 14.24 3.42 18.19
CA LYS A 30 14.43 2.57 19.38
C LYS A 30 15.38 3.18 20.41
N THR A 31 16.36 3.98 19.97
CA THR A 31 17.27 4.66 20.92
C THR A 31 16.59 5.78 21.70
N ARG A 32 15.50 6.35 21.17
CA ARG A 32 14.81 7.52 21.74
C ARG A 32 13.47 7.19 22.38
N PHE A 33 12.85 6.08 21.98
CA PHE A 33 11.52 5.67 22.42
C PHE A 33 11.48 4.17 22.67
N GLU A 34 10.72 3.74 23.68
CA GLU A 34 10.36 2.32 23.84
C GLU A 34 9.50 1.88 22.67
N MET A 35 10.15 1.24 21.68
CA MET A 35 9.55 0.83 20.42
C MET A 35 9.66 -0.68 20.25
N THR A 36 8.51 -1.34 20.21
CA THR A 36 8.39 -2.76 19.88
C THR A 36 8.23 -2.92 18.37
N ASP A 37 9.10 -3.71 17.73
CA ASP A 37 8.92 -4.07 16.33
C ASP A 37 7.80 -5.12 16.23
N SER A 38 6.73 -4.80 15.51
CA SER A 38 5.60 -5.73 15.32
C SER A 38 5.81 -6.69 14.15
N GLY A 39 6.99 -6.69 13.53
CA GLY A 39 7.34 -7.59 12.44
C GLY A 39 6.81 -7.11 11.08
N LYS A 40 6.46 -8.06 10.21
CA LYS A 40 5.97 -7.74 8.86
C LYS A 40 4.63 -7.04 8.92
N CYS A 41 4.47 -6.02 8.10
CA CYS A 41 3.22 -5.27 8.01
C CYS A 41 2.22 -6.09 7.16
N ALA A 42 1.14 -6.56 7.78
CA ALA A 42 0.07 -7.27 7.07
C ALA A 42 -0.90 -6.32 6.37
N PHE A 43 -0.98 -5.05 6.80
CA PHE A 43 -1.91 -4.06 6.26
C PHE A 43 -1.32 -2.65 6.23
N VAL A 44 -1.38 -2.00 5.06
CA VAL A 44 -1.02 -0.59 4.90
C VAL A 44 -2.25 0.17 4.43
N LEU A 45 -2.65 1.21 5.18
CA LEU A 45 -3.86 2.02 4.89
C LEU A 45 -5.14 1.18 4.72
N GLY A 46 -5.22 0.02 5.38
CA GLY A 46 -6.34 -0.91 5.26
C GLY A 46 -6.26 -1.89 4.08
N ILE A 47 -5.25 -1.76 3.22
CA ILE A 47 -4.95 -2.68 2.11
C ILE A 47 -4.03 -3.79 2.62
N GLU A 48 -4.35 -5.03 2.29
CA GLU A 48 -3.59 -6.21 2.70
C GLU A 48 -2.28 -6.30 1.92
N LEU A 49 -1.20 -6.68 2.62
CA LEU A 49 0.09 -7.00 2.02
C LEU A 49 0.32 -8.50 2.09
N VAL A 50 0.75 -9.09 0.98
CA VAL A 50 1.02 -10.51 0.83
C VAL A 50 2.47 -10.67 0.39
N ASP A 51 3.28 -11.31 1.23
CA ASP A 51 4.65 -11.68 0.90
C ASP A 51 4.68 -12.86 -0.09
N GLY A 52 5.39 -12.70 -1.19
CA GLY A 52 5.73 -13.75 -2.12
C GLY A 52 6.95 -14.58 -1.66
N PRO A 53 7.07 -15.82 -2.13
CA PRO A 53 8.20 -16.70 -1.79
C PRO A 53 9.56 -16.21 -2.34
N ASP A 54 9.53 -15.33 -3.33
CA ASP A 54 10.69 -14.66 -3.95
C ASP A 54 11.09 -13.36 -3.23
N GLY A 55 10.43 -13.03 -2.11
CA GLY A 55 10.64 -11.77 -1.39
C GLY A 55 9.89 -10.58 -2.00
N SER A 56 9.05 -10.79 -3.01
CA SER A 56 8.11 -9.77 -3.48
C SER A 56 7.05 -9.46 -2.41
N VAL A 57 6.51 -8.25 -2.43
CA VAL A 57 5.36 -7.88 -1.60
C VAL A 57 4.26 -7.40 -2.54
N THR A 58 3.14 -8.12 -2.54
CA THR A 58 1.98 -7.81 -3.38
C THR A 58 0.87 -7.19 -2.54
N MET A 59 0.16 -6.20 -3.08
CA MET A 59 -1.01 -5.63 -2.43
C MET A 59 -2.26 -6.42 -2.80
N CYS A 60 -2.95 -6.96 -1.81
CA CYS A 60 -4.26 -7.59 -1.95
C CYS A 60 -5.35 -6.59 -1.54
N GLN A 61 -6.17 -6.16 -2.49
CA GLN A 61 -7.26 -5.21 -2.25
C GLN A 61 -8.62 -5.88 -2.08
N ARG A 62 -8.70 -7.21 -2.00
CA ARG A 62 -9.99 -7.93 -1.94
C ARG A 62 -10.91 -7.41 -0.84
N ARG A 63 -10.41 -7.35 0.40
CA ARG A 63 -11.18 -6.84 1.54
C ARG A 63 -11.59 -5.37 1.36
N TYR A 64 -10.70 -4.54 0.81
CA TYR A 64 -10.99 -3.14 0.55
C TYR A 64 -12.13 -2.97 -0.48
N VAL A 65 -12.11 -3.78 -1.54
CA VAL A 65 -13.19 -3.82 -2.54
C VAL A 65 -14.50 -4.28 -1.90
N ASP A 66 -14.48 -5.35 -1.10
CA ASP A 66 -15.67 -5.85 -0.40
C ASP A 66 -16.26 -4.80 0.55
N ASP A 67 -15.41 -4.09 1.30
CA ASP A 67 -15.82 -3.04 2.22
C ASP A 67 -16.45 -1.86 1.48
N ILE A 68 -15.91 -1.48 0.32
CA ILE A 68 -16.53 -0.46 -0.56
C ILE A 68 -17.89 -0.93 -1.05
N LEU A 69 -17.97 -2.15 -1.60
CA LEU A 69 -19.22 -2.67 -2.15
C LEU A 69 -20.32 -2.70 -1.08
N LYS A 70 -20.01 -3.21 0.12
CA LYS A 70 -20.95 -3.19 1.25
C LYS A 70 -21.35 -1.78 1.67
N ARG A 71 -20.41 -0.84 1.74
CA ARG A 71 -20.69 0.56 2.12
C ARG A 71 -21.71 1.23 1.20
N PHE A 72 -21.71 0.86 -0.07
CA PHE A 72 -22.64 1.40 -1.07
C PHE A 72 -23.82 0.46 -1.37
N ALA A 73 -24.02 -0.61 -0.59
CA ALA A 73 -25.05 -1.63 -0.81
C ALA A 73 -24.99 -2.24 -2.23
N MET A 74 -23.78 -2.45 -2.72
CA MET A 74 -23.47 -3.01 -4.04
C MET A 74 -22.92 -4.44 -3.98
N ASP A 75 -22.92 -5.07 -2.81
CA ASP A 75 -22.43 -6.43 -2.60
C ASP A 75 -23.27 -7.51 -3.30
N GLU A 76 -24.53 -7.21 -3.62
CA GLU A 76 -25.42 -8.07 -4.42
C GLU A 76 -25.64 -7.56 -5.86
N CYS A 77 -24.99 -6.47 -6.28
CA CYS A 77 -25.19 -5.91 -7.61
C CYS A 77 -24.69 -6.84 -8.72
N LYS A 78 -25.50 -7.03 -9.76
CA LYS A 78 -25.10 -7.77 -10.96
C LYS A 78 -24.05 -6.98 -11.74
N ALA A 79 -23.02 -7.68 -12.23
CA ALA A 79 -22.04 -7.10 -13.12
C ALA A 79 -22.74 -6.56 -14.38
N VAL A 80 -22.56 -5.27 -14.64
CA VAL A 80 -22.93 -4.61 -15.90
C VAL A 80 -21.65 -4.26 -16.64
N VAL A 81 -21.70 -4.33 -17.97
CA VAL A 81 -20.57 -3.97 -18.82
C VAL A 81 -20.16 -2.53 -18.50
N SER A 82 -18.94 -2.37 -17.97
CA SER A 82 -18.37 -1.06 -17.76
C SER A 82 -18.10 -0.41 -19.13
N PRO A 83 -18.51 0.86 -19.37
CA PRO A 83 -18.16 1.56 -20.60
C PRO A 83 -16.67 1.91 -20.70
N VAL A 84 -15.88 1.61 -19.66
CA VAL A 84 -14.42 1.73 -19.68
C VAL A 84 -13.84 0.61 -20.54
N ASP A 85 -13.09 1.00 -21.57
CA ASP A 85 -12.29 0.09 -22.37
C ASP A 85 -11.16 -0.51 -21.51
N MET A 86 -11.30 -1.81 -21.22
CA MET A 86 -10.35 -2.63 -20.46
C MET A 86 -9.00 -2.82 -21.18
N SER A 87 -8.85 -2.35 -22.43
CA SER A 87 -7.60 -2.39 -23.19
C SER A 87 -6.60 -1.29 -22.82
N THR A 88 -7.01 -0.33 -21.96
CA THR A 88 -6.16 0.80 -21.58
C THR A 88 -5.00 0.36 -20.68
N ARG A 89 -3.80 0.29 -21.27
CA ARG A 89 -2.56 -0.07 -20.58
C ARG A 89 -2.00 1.17 -19.88
N LEU A 90 -1.92 1.15 -18.55
CA LEU A 90 -1.29 2.23 -17.78
C LEU A 90 0.20 2.30 -18.13
N VAL A 91 0.64 3.43 -18.67
CA VAL A 91 2.05 3.72 -18.90
C VAL A 91 2.60 4.51 -17.72
N PRO A 92 3.83 4.22 -17.25
CA PRO A 92 4.49 5.03 -16.23
C PRO A 92 4.60 6.49 -16.68
N SER A 93 4.29 7.43 -15.78
CA SER A 93 4.33 8.87 -16.08
C SER A 93 5.74 9.44 -16.32
N ASP A 94 6.78 8.62 -16.22
CA ASP A 94 8.17 8.99 -16.50
C ASP A 94 8.68 8.26 -17.74
N ALA A 95 8.15 8.64 -18.89
CA ALA A 95 8.84 8.46 -20.16
C ALA A 95 8.61 9.74 -20.96
N ALA A 96 9.67 10.54 -21.07
CA ALA A 96 9.72 11.76 -21.85
C ALA A 96 8.91 11.62 -23.15
N THR A 97 7.98 12.55 -23.35
CA THR A 97 7.26 12.77 -24.61
C THR A 97 8.28 13.13 -25.69
N LYS A 98 8.96 12.13 -26.24
CA LYS A 98 9.67 12.19 -27.51
C LYS A 98 9.52 10.85 -28.18
N LEU A 99 8.66 10.85 -29.20
CA LEU A 99 8.84 10.33 -30.56
C LEU A 99 7.42 10.14 -31.11
N LEU A 100 6.93 11.12 -31.87
CA LEU A 100 7.02 11.15 -33.34
C LEU A 100 6.38 9.91 -33.96
N VAL A 101 5.27 10.07 -34.68
CA VAL A 101 5.20 9.73 -36.12
C VAL A 101 4.09 10.57 -36.79
N ARG A 102 4.57 11.45 -37.68
CA ARG A 102 3.94 12.05 -38.88
C ARG A 102 2.72 12.96 -38.75
#